data_AF-A0A8J4UAK0-F1
#
_entry.id   AF-A0A8J4UAK0-F1
#
_cell.length_a   1.000
_cell.length_b   1.000
_cell.length_c   1.000
_cell.angle_alpha   90.00
_cell.angle_beta   90.00
_cell.angle_gamma   90.00
#
_symmetry.space_group_name_H-M   'P 1'
#
loop_
_entity.id
_entity.type
_entity.pdbx_description
1 polymer ?
#
loop_
_entity_poly.entity_id
_entity_poly.type
_entity_poly.pdbx_seq_one_letter_code
_entity_poly.pdbx_strand_id
1 'polypeptide(L)'
;PDGSYLAAGSADGGVYIWNISTGNLERRLPDMHRVFKKASPNGKLTVYLGKRDFVDHVDIVEPVDGVVLIDPEYLKERKVFITLTCAFRYGREDLDVLGLTFRKDLFVANIQAFPPVLEEKKSLTRLQERLIKKLGEHAYPFIFEIPPNLPCSVTLQPGPEDTGKACGVDFEVKAFCAENFEEKIHKRNSVRLIIRKVQYAPEKPGPQPMAETTRQFLMSDKPLHLEASLDKEIYYHGEPISVNVHVTNNTNKTVKKIKISVRQYADICLFNTAQYKCPVAMEESDDIVAPSATFCKVYTLTPFLANNREKRGLALDGKLKHEDTNLASSTLLREGASKEILGIIVSYKVKVKLVVSRGGLLGDLASSDVAVELPFTLMHPKPVEESLYKDALETAPIDTNLIEFDTNDDDIIFEDFARQRLIGAKDDKEEEEE
;
A
#
# COMPACT_ATOMS: atom_id res chain seq x y z
N PRO A 1 32.40 -25.87 2.82
CA PRO A 1 31.93 -25.27 4.10
C PRO A 1 32.62 -25.99 5.27
N ASP A 2 33.52 -25.29 5.94
CA ASP A 2 34.29 -25.76 7.10
C ASP A 2 33.47 -25.75 8.41
N GLY A 3 32.27 -25.16 8.40
CA GLY A 3 31.35 -25.16 9.53
C GLY A 3 31.77 -24.25 10.69
N SER A 4 32.74 -23.37 10.45
CA SER A 4 33.28 -22.45 11.46
C SER A 4 32.38 -21.22 11.67
N TYR A 5 31.53 -20.90 10.70
CA TYR A 5 30.69 -19.71 10.66
C TYR A 5 29.21 -20.03 10.44
N LEU A 6 28.34 -19.30 11.15
CA LEU A 6 26.88 -19.34 10.99
C LEU A 6 26.40 -18.00 10.44
N ALA A 7 25.68 -18.02 9.32
CA ALA A 7 24.97 -16.85 8.81
C ALA A 7 23.50 -16.89 9.23
N ALA A 8 23.02 -15.81 9.86
CA ALA A 8 21.63 -15.65 10.29
C ALA A 8 21.05 -14.34 9.74
N GLY A 9 19.88 -14.42 9.10
CA GLY A 9 19.10 -13.26 8.69
C GLY A 9 18.17 -12.83 9.82
N SER A 10 18.12 -11.53 10.11
CA SER A 10 17.23 -10.93 11.12
C SER A 10 16.06 -10.21 10.44
N ALA A 11 14.99 -9.97 11.20
CA ALA A 11 13.79 -9.27 10.73
C ALA A 11 14.05 -7.78 10.39
N ASP A 12 15.22 -7.25 10.79
CA ASP A 12 15.73 -5.94 10.42
C ASP A 12 16.34 -5.90 9.01
N GLY A 13 16.38 -7.04 8.29
CA GLY A 13 16.98 -7.15 6.95
C GLY A 13 18.50 -7.32 6.95
N GLY A 14 19.15 -7.29 8.12
CA GLY A 14 20.57 -7.50 8.29
C GLY A 14 20.95 -8.98 8.27
N VAL A 15 22.11 -9.28 7.69
CA VAL A 15 22.71 -10.62 7.73
C VAL A 15 23.91 -10.59 8.69
N TYR A 16 23.85 -11.46 9.69
CA TYR A 16 24.82 -11.55 10.77
C TYR A 16 25.63 -12.83 10.63
N ILE A 17 26.95 -12.71 10.61
CA ILE A 17 27.90 -13.81 10.57
C ILE A 17 28.49 -13.98 11.96
N TRP A 18 28.20 -15.14 12.54
CA TRP A 18 28.64 -15.55 13.87
C TRP A 18 29.76 -16.57 13.75
N ASN A 19 30.79 -16.43 14.57
CA ASN A 19 31.81 -17.45 14.70
C ASN A 19 31.31 -18.52 15.68
N ILE A 20 31.13 -19.75 15.21
CA ILE A 20 30.51 -20.84 15.98
C ILE A 20 31.41 -21.26 17.15
N SER A 21 32.73 -21.13 17.00
CA SER A 21 33.69 -21.54 18.04
C SER A 21 33.77 -20.59 19.22
N THR A 22 33.54 -19.29 18.99
CA THR A 22 33.64 -18.25 20.02
C THR A 22 32.28 -17.74 20.50
N GLY A 23 31.20 -17.98 19.74
CA GLY A 23 29.87 -17.44 20.01
C GLY A 23 29.76 -15.93 19.76
N ASN A 24 30.81 -15.29 19.23
CA ASN A 24 30.83 -13.86 18.99
C ASN A 24 30.34 -13.53 17.58
N LEU A 25 29.66 -12.39 17.46
CA LEU A 25 29.35 -11.79 16.17
C LEU A 25 30.65 -11.30 15.53
N GLU A 26 31.02 -11.90 14.39
CA GLU A 26 32.26 -11.53 13.72
C GLU A 26 32.05 -10.44 12.68
N ARG A 27 30.92 -10.51 11.96
CA ARG A 27 30.61 -9.55 10.90
C ARG A 27 29.11 -9.39 10.77
N ARG A 28 28.62 -8.15 10.80
CA ARG A 28 27.36 -7.79 10.18
C ARG A 28 27.66 -7.47 8.72
N LEU A 29 27.01 -8.17 7.78
CA LEU A 29 27.07 -7.74 6.38
C LEU A 29 26.40 -6.36 6.32
N PRO A 30 27.04 -5.37 5.67
CA PRO A 30 26.46 -4.04 5.55
C PRO A 30 25.07 -4.15 4.91
N ASP A 31 24.16 -3.27 5.33
CA ASP A 31 22.82 -3.21 4.74
C ASP A 31 22.98 -3.03 3.23
N MET A 32 22.67 -4.09 2.48
CA MET A 32 22.81 -4.11 1.04
C MET A 32 21.83 -3.10 0.46
N HIS A 33 22.34 -1.94 0.03
CA HIS A 33 21.52 -0.91 -0.57
C HIS A 33 21.12 -1.37 -1.98
N ARG A 34 19.94 -2.00 -2.07
CA ARG A 34 19.32 -2.37 -3.35
C ARG A 34 18.88 -1.10 -4.05
N VAL A 35 19.26 -0.97 -5.32
CA VAL A 35 18.85 0.13 -6.18
C VAL A 35 18.17 -0.45 -7.40
N PHE A 36 16.97 0.02 -7.69
CA PHE A 36 16.20 -0.41 -8.84
C PHE A 36 16.57 0.44 -10.04
N LYS A 37 16.77 -0.19 -11.19
CA LYS A 37 17.04 0.50 -12.45
C LYS A 37 16.08 0.08 -13.55
N LYS A 38 15.77 1.02 -14.45
CA LYS A 38 15.08 0.73 -15.71
C LYS A 38 15.72 1.53 -16.83
N ALA A 39 16.05 0.86 -17.93
CA ALA A 39 16.61 1.48 -19.12
C ALA A 39 15.50 1.79 -20.15
N SER A 40 15.76 2.74 -21.02
CA SER A 40 14.89 3.03 -22.17
C SER A 40 15.02 1.91 -23.21
N PRO A 41 14.02 1.72 -24.10
CA PRO A 41 14.10 0.70 -25.14
C PRO A 41 15.33 0.81 -26.06
N ASN A 42 15.89 2.02 -26.22
CA ASN A 42 17.13 2.23 -26.97
C ASN A 42 18.42 2.12 -26.12
N GLY A 43 18.32 1.89 -24.81
CA GLY A 43 19.44 1.78 -23.87
C GLY A 43 20.20 3.08 -23.59
N LYS A 44 19.73 4.23 -24.10
CA LYS A 44 20.44 5.53 -24.01
C LYS A 44 20.10 6.35 -22.76
N LEU A 45 19.02 5.99 -22.07
CA LEU A 45 18.57 6.63 -20.84
C LEU A 45 18.31 5.55 -19.80
N THR A 46 18.88 5.65 -18.61
CA THR A 46 18.61 4.70 -17.52
C THR A 46 18.28 5.44 -16.25
N VAL A 47 17.16 5.11 -15.62
CA VAL A 47 16.73 5.71 -14.36
C VAL A 47 17.03 4.74 -13.22
N TYR A 48 17.56 5.28 -12.12
CA TYR A 48 17.88 4.57 -10.88
C TYR A 48 17.07 5.17 -9.73
N LEU A 49 16.40 4.32 -8.95
CA LEU A 49 15.60 4.68 -7.77
C LEU A 49 15.99 3.77 -6.59
N GLY A 50 16.07 4.34 -5.39
CA GLY A 50 16.35 3.56 -4.17
C GLY A 50 15.17 2.70 -3.72
N LYS A 51 13.94 3.19 -3.91
CA LYS A 51 12.71 2.53 -3.46
C LYS A 51 11.67 2.48 -4.59
N ARG A 52 10.78 1.48 -4.55
CA ARG A 52 9.58 1.43 -5.43
C ARG A 52 8.32 1.95 -4.72
N ASP A 53 8.34 1.96 -3.40
CA ASP A 53 7.24 2.35 -2.52
C ASP A 53 7.73 3.50 -1.63
N PHE A 54 6.98 4.61 -1.64
CA PHE A 54 7.29 5.83 -0.90
C PHE A 54 6.22 6.06 0.15
N VAL A 55 6.67 6.35 1.36
CA VAL A 55 5.83 6.36 2.54
C VAL A 55 5.23 7.75 2.78
N ASP A 56 3.93 7.77 3.03
CA ASP A 56 3.18 8.92 3.55
C ASP A 56 3.05 8.80 5.07
N HIS A 57 3.71 9.71 5.79
CA HIS A 57 3.66 9.79 7.25
C HIS A 57 2.52 10.66 7.77
N VAL A 58 1.47 10.86 6.97
CA VAL A 58 0.40 11.84 7.18
C VAL A 58 0.88 13.26 7.06
N ASP A 59 1.96 13.68 7.74
CA ASP A 59 2.49 15.06 7.76
C ASP A 59 3.41 15.36 6.58
N ILE A 60 4.34 14.45 6.32
CA ILE A 60 5.39 14.53 5.30
C ILE A 60 5.36 13.23 4.49
N VAL A 61 5.58 13.35 3.18
CA VAL A 61 5.77 12.20 2.29
C VAL A 61 7.26 12.06 1.99
N GLU A 62 7.78 10.84 2.01
CA GLU A 62 9.15 10.57 1.57
C GLU A 62 9.37 11.11 0.15
N PRO A 63 10.41 11.92 -0.10
CA PRO A 63 10.71 12.43 -1.42
C PRO A 63 11.18 11.30 -2.33
N VAL A 64 10.86 11.41 -3.63
CA VAL A 64 11.35 10.49 -4.66
C VAL A 64 12.72 10.95 -5.09
N ASP A 65 13.77 10.34 -4.54
CA ASP A 65 15.15 10.59 -4.93
C ASP A 65 15.65 9.53 -5.92
N GLY A 66 16.35 10.00 -6.95
CA GLY A 66 16.89 9.14 -7.98
C GLY A 66 18.02 9.78 -8.77
N VAL A 67 18.58 8.98 -9.67
CA VAL A 67 19.63 9.40 -10.59
C VAL A 67 19.28 8.91 -11.99
N VAL A 68 19.49 9.77 -12.99
CA VAL A 68 19.37 9.40 -14.40
C VAL A 68 20.76 9.33 -15.03
N LEU A 69 21.07 8.19 -15.63
CA LEU A 69 22.27 7.99 -16.44
C LEU A 69 21.91 8.28 -17.90
N ILE A 70 22.69 9.15 -18.53
CA ILE A 70 22.44 9.57 -19.90
C ILE A 70 23.66 9.27 -20.76
N ASP A 71 23.42 8.75 -21.97
CA ASP A 71 24.48 8.60 -22.97
C ASP A 71 24.74 9.94 -23.71
N PRO A 72 25.92 10.56 -23.55
CA PRO A 72 26.24 11.85 -24.16
C PRO A 72 26.30 11.79 -25.69
N GLU A 73 26.64 10.66 -26.30
CA GLU A 73 26.69 10.52 -27.76
C GLU A 73 25.30 10.66 -28.39
N TYR A 74 24.27 10.31 -27.63
CA TYR A 74 22.88 10.40 -28.06
C TYR A 74 22.30 11.81 -27.88
N LEU A 75 22.84 12.60 -26.95
CA LEU A 75 22.21 13.83 -26.47
C LEU A 75 22.23 14.99 -27.46
N LYS A 76 23.27 15.16 -28.30
CA LYS A 76 23.37 16.27 -29.27
C LYS A 76 22.84 17.61 -28.70
N GLU A 77 21.75 18.16 -29.22
CA GLU A 77 21.09 19.40 -28.76
C GLU A 77 19.81 19.15 -27.91
N ARG A 78 19.54 17.88 -27.55
CA ARG A 78 18.34 17.48 -26.83
C ARG A 78 18.52 17.62 -25.33
N LYS A 79 17.40 17.81 -24.64
CA LYS A 79 17.29 17.91 -23.19
C LYS A 79 16.72 16.61 -22.63
N VAL A 80 16.97 16.37 -21.35
CA VAL A 80 16.36 15.28 -20.59
C VAL A 80 15.48 15.87 -19.51
N PHE A 81 14.21 15.49 -19.58
CA PHE A 81 13.20 15.85 -18.60
C PHE A 81 12.78 14.61 -17.83
N ILE A 82 12.48 14.82 -16.57
CA ILE A 82 11.89 13.82 -15.69
C ILE A 82 10.60 14.40 -15.16
N THR A 83 9.54 13.60 -15.18
CA THR A 83 8.21 14.03 -14.78
C THR A 83 7.64 13.03 -13.80
N LEU A 84 7.20 13.53 -12.65
CA LEU A 84 6.39 12.78 -11.71
C LEU A 84 4.92 13.13 -11.95
N THR A 85 4.12 12.12 -12.31
CA THR A 85 2.69 12.30 -12.57
C THR A 85 1.87 11.41 -11.64
N CYS A 86 0.96 12.01 -10.88
CA CYS A 86 -0.11 11.30 -10.19
C CYS A 86 -1.34 11.37 -11.08
N ALA A 87 -1.83 10.24 -11.58
CA ALA A 87 -2.99 10.20 -12.46
C ALA A 87 -4.06 9.26 -11.91
N PHE A 88 -5.30 9.72 -11.93
CA PHE A 88 -6.48 8.89 -11.78
C PHE A 88 -6.90 8.33 -13.14
N ARG A 89 -7.04 7.01 -13.23
CA ARG A 89 -7.46 6.32 -14.45
C ARG A 89 -8.80 5.65 -14.23
N TYR A 90 -9.68 5.81 -15.21
CA TYR A 90 -11.00 5.22 -15.26
C TYR A 90 -11.35 4.89 -16.71
N GLY A 91 -11.62 3.63 -17.03
CA GLY A 91 -12.05 3.26 -18.37
C GLY A 91 -12.16 1.76 -18.60
N ARG A 92 -13.11 1.38 -19.46
CA ARG A 92 -13.28 0.05 -20.06
C ARG A 92 -12.62 0.11 -21.44
N GLU A 93 -11.87 -0.90 -21.88
CA GLU A 93 -11.22 -0.92 -23.20
C GLU A 93 -12.22 -0.84 -24.35
N ASP A 94 -13.43 -1.36 -24.16
CA ASP A 94 -14.51 -1.28 -25.17
C ASP A 94 -14.91 0.18 -25.48
N LEU A 95 -14.70 1.09 -24.52
CA LEU A 95 -14.92 2.53 -24.66
C LEU A 95 -13.71 3.25 -25.30
N ASP A 96 -12.55 2.61 -25.41
CA ASP A 96 -11.35 3.16 -26.05
C ASP A 96 -11.51 3.17 -27.59
N VAL A 97 -12.34 2.29 -28.15
CA VAL A 97 -12.79 2.34 -29.56
C VAL A 97 -13.63 3.59 -29.85
N LEU A 98 -14.25 4.18 -28.81
CA LEU A 98 -14.95 5.47 -28.86
C LEU A 98 -14.12 6.63 -28.28
N GLY A 99 -12.87 6.40 -27.86
CA GLY A 99 -11.97 7.41 -27.30
C GLY A 99 -12.32 7.91 -25.88
N LEU A 100 -13.03 7.10 -25.07
CA LEU A 100 -13.51 7.48 -23.73
C LEU A 100 -12.67 6.85 -22.61
N THR A 101 -11.34 6.77 -22.78
CA THR A 101 -10.43 6.54 -21.65
C THR A 101 -10.29 7.82 -20.83
N PHE A 102 -10.80 7.79 -19.60
CA PHE A 102 -10.74 8.94 -18.71
C PHE A 102 -9.48 8.87 -17.86
N ARG A 103 -8.54 9.76 -18.17
CA ARG A 103 -7.34 10.00 -17.36
C ARG A 103 -7.41 11.43 -16.84
N LYS A 104 -7.37 11.60 -15.51
CA LYS A 104 -7.20 12.90 -14.87
C LYS A 104 -5.84 12.94 -14.20
N ASP A 105 -4.98 13.83 -14.65
CA ASP A 105 -3.74 14.11 -13.94
C ASP A 105 -4.08 14.95 -12.70
N LEU A 106 -3.88 14.37 -11.52
CA LEU A 106 -4.11 15.02 -10.22
C LEU A 106 -2.92 15.88 -9.82
N PHE A 107 -1.72 15.49 -10.23
CA PHE A 107 -0.47 16.20 -9.97
C PHE A 107 0.54 15.92 -11.06
N VAL A 108 1.28 16.94 -11.45
CA VAL A 108 2.40 16.85 -12.40
C VAL A 108 3.52 17.74 -11.87
N ALA A 109 4.70 17.16 -11.66
CA ALA A 109 5.93 17.88 -11.40
C ALA A 109 6.97 17.51 -12.46
N ASN A 110 7.71 18.51 -12.94
CA ASN A 110 8.69 18.34 -14.01
C ASN A 110 10.04 18.90 -13.56
N ILE A 111 11.12 18.19 -13.84
CA ILE A 111 12.49 18.58 -13.56
C ILE A 111 13.31 18.40 -14.83
N GLN A 112 14.16 19.37 -15.15
CA GLN A 112 15.14 19.24 -16.22
C GLN A 112 16.44 18.66 -15.64
N ALA A 113 16.70 17.39 -15.94
CA ALA A 113 17.93 16.73 -15.48
C ALA A 113 19.15 17.13 -16.30
N PHE A 114 18.98 17.34 -17.62
CA PHE A 114 20.04 17.79 -18.51
C PHE A 114 19.52 18.77 -19.58
N PRO A 115 20.26 19.87 -19.87
CA PRO A 115 21.42 20.38 -19.13
C PRO A 115 21.05 20.79 -17.69
N PRO A 116 21.97 20.64 -16.72
CA PRO A 116 21.69 20.99 -15.33
C PRO A 116 21.45 22.49 -15.18
N VAL A 117 20.31 22.87 -14.60
CA VAL A 117 19.94 24.27 -14.36
C VAL A 117 20.64 24.76 -13.09
N LEU A 118 21.35 25.90 -13.18
CA LEU A 118 22.20 26.42 -12.08
C LEU A 118 21.42 26.87 -10.83
N GLU A 119 20.13 27.17 -10.97
CA GLU A 119 19.28 27.69 -9.90
C GLU A 119 18.69 26.60 -8.97
N GLU A 120 18.74 25.32 -9.36
CA GLU A 120 18.09 24.20 -8.65
C GLU A 120 19.08 23.23 -7.98
N LYS A 121 20.25 23.68 -7.51
CA LYS A 121 21.16 22.80 -6.75
C LYS A 121 20.63 22.54 -5.33
N LYS A 122 19.63 21.65 -5.23
CA LYS A 122 19.25 21.01 -3.97
C LYS A 122 20.42 20.19 -3.43
N SER A 123 20.52 20.07 -2.11
CA SER A 123 21.50 19.19 -1.45
C SER A 123 21.26 17.74 -1.90
N LEU A 124 22.33 17.06 -2.31
CA LEU A 124 22.25 15.67 -2.74
C LEU A 124 21.93 14.75 -1.57
N THR A 125 21.18 13.69 -1.83
CA THR A 125 20.99 12.62 -0.83
C THR A 125 22.22 11.72 -0.80
N ARG A 126 22.46 11.05 0.35
CA ARG A 126 23.54 10.06 0.50
C ARG A 126 23.47 8.96 -0.58
N LEU A 127 22.26 8.60 -1.01
CA LEU A 127 22.04 7.65 -2.10
C LEU A 127 22.53 8.21 -3.44
N GLN A 128 22.18 9.46 -3.76
CA GLN A 128 22.60 10.12 -5.00
C GLN A 128 24.11 10.29 -5.09
N GLU A 129 24.76 10.71 -4.00
CA GLU A 129 26.24 10.84 -3.97
C GLU A 129 26.93 9.52 -4.30
N ARG A 130 26.47 8.43 -3.69
CA ARG A 130 27.00 7.08 -3.95
C ARG A 130 26.72 6.62 -5.37
N LEU A 131 25.50 6.87 -5.89
CA LEU A 131 25.15 6.49 -7.26
C LEU A 131 25.95 7.27 -8.29
N ILE A 132 26.17 8.57 -8.09
CA ILE A 132 26.98 9.40 -8.99
C ILE A 132 28.43 8.93 -8.96
N LYS A 133 28.99 8.63 -7.78
CA LYS A 133 30.35 8.07 -7.63
C LYS A 133 30.50 6.74 -8.38
N LYS A 134 29.47 5.87 -8.35
CA LYS A 134 29.48 4.55 -9.00
C LYS A 134 29.17 4.57 -10.50
N LEU A 135 28.29 5.46 -10.96
CA LEU A 135 27.82 5.53 -12.35
C LEU A 135 28.65 6.47 -13.23
N GLY A 136 29.40 7.41 -12.65
CA GLY A 136 30.30 8.32 -13.35
C GLY A 136 29.68 9.69 -13.68
N GLU A 137 30.39 10.47 -14.50
CA GLU A 137 30.12 11.90 -14.75
C GLU A 137 28.81 12.19 -15.50
N HIS A 138 28.21 11.18 -16.14
CA HIS A 138 26.94 11.32 -16.88
C HIS A 138 25.70 10.93 -16.07
N ALA A 139 25.86 10.85 -14.76
CA ALA A 139 24.81 10.57 -13.80
C ALA A 139 24.27 11.89 -13.21
N TYR A 140 23.01 12.20 -13.50
CA TYR A 140 22.36 13.44 -13.07
C TYR A 140 21.31 13.16 -12.01
N PRO A 141 21.36 13.80 -10.83
CA PRO A 141 20.40 13.57 -9.75
C PRO A 141 19.08 14.29 -9.98
N PHE A 142 18.00 13.77 -9.41
CA PHE A 142 16.71 14.43 -9.34
C PHE A 142 15.97 14.07 -8.04
N ILE A 143 15.15 15.00 -7.54
CA ILE A 143 14.35 14.82 -6.32
C ILE A 143 12.96 15.40 -6.55
N PHE A 144 11.91 14.59 -6.38
CA PHE A 144 10.53 15.08 -6.34
C PHE A 144 9.97 15.05 -4.92
N GLU A 145 9.37 16.16 -4.51
CA GLU A 145 8.59 16.24 -3.28
C GLU A 145 7.11 15.99 -3.61
N ILE A 146 6.54 14.95 -3.01
CA ILE A 146 5.13 14.61 -3.20
C ILE A 146 4.29 15.41 -2.21
N PRO A 147 3.31 16.21 -2.66
CA PRO A 147 2.40 16.87 -1.74
C PRO A 147 1.62 15.86 -0.89
N PRO A 148 1.48 16.08 0.43
CA PRO A 148 0.79 15.14 1.32
C PRO A 148 -0.71 15.01 1.02
N ASN A 149 -1.31 16.02 0.39
CA ASN A 149 -2.75 16.03 0.07
C ASN A 149 -3.13 15.12 -1.11
N LEU A 150 -2.16 14.48 -1.78
CA LEU A 150 -2.43 13.54 -2.87
C LEU A 150 -2.89 12.19 -2.33
N PRO A 151 -3.78 11.48 -3.06
CA PRO A 151 -4.18 10.13 -2.67
C PRO A 151 -3.02 9.14 -2.68
N CYS A 152 -3.17 8.06 -1.91
CA CYS A 152 -2.28 6.91 -1.98
C CYS A 152 -2.55 6.07 -3.23
N SER A 153 -1.59 5.21 -3.59
CA SER A 153 -1.76 4.28 -4.70
C SER A 153 -2.83 3.25 -4.37
N VAL A 154 -3.91 3.25 -5.16
CA VAL A 154 -5.04 2.34 -5.00
C VAL A 154 -5.50 1.90 -6.37
N THR A 155 -5.70 0.60 -6.55
CA THR A 155 -6.24 -0.01 -7.77
C THR A 155 -7.48 -0.82 -7.43
N LEU A 156 -8.57 -0.60 -8.15
CA LEU A 156 -9.79 -1.40 -8.06
C LEU A 156 -9.71 -2.57 -9.02
N GLN A 157 -9.95 -3.77 -8.49
CA GLN A 157 -9.99 -4.99 -9.27
C GLN A 157 -11.20 -4.99 -10.24
N PRO A 158 -10.96 -5.07 -11.56
CA PRO A 158 -12.03 -5.15 -12.54
C PRO A 158 -12.83 -6.45 -12.40
N GLY A 159 -14.08 -6.46 -12.85
CA GLY A 159 -14.87 -7.69 -12.97
C GLY A 159 -14.42 -8.55 -14.15
N PRO A 160 -14.78 -9.84 -14.17
CA PRO A 160 -14.52 -10.73 -15.33
C PRO A 160 -15.20 -10.25 -16.63
N GLU A 161 -16.28 -9.48 -16.52
CA GLU A 161 -16.98 -8.84 -17.64
C GLU A 161 -16.40 -7.46 -18.00
N ASP A 162 -15.50 -6.90 -17.18
CA ASP A 162 -14.87 -5.60 -17.42
C ASP A 162 -13.54 -5.82 -18.14
N THR A 163 -13.59 -5.80 -19.47
CA THR A 163 -12.41 -5.73 -20.35
C THR A 163 -11.82 -4.33 -20.27
N GLY A 164 -10.64 -4.18 -19.68
CA GLY A 164 -9.86 -2.95 -19.73
C GLY A 164 -9.01 -2.62 -18.52
N LYS A 165 -8.32 -1.48 -18.59
CA LYS A 165 -7.40 -1.01 -17.56
C LYS A 165 -8.10 -0.81 -16.23
N ALA A 166 -7.56 -1.45 -15.19
CA ALA A 166 -8.06 -1.32 -13.83
C ALA A 166 -8.17 0.15 -13.41
N CYS A 167 -9.31 0.52 -12.80
CA CYS A 167 -9.52 1.86 -12.28
C CYS A 167 -8.59 2.09 -11.08
N GLY A 168 -7.90 3.23 -11.01
CA GLY A 168 -6.97 3.45 -9.92
C GLY A 168 -6.23 4.77 -9.95
N VAL A 169 -5.49 5.02 -8.89
CA VAL A 169 -4.52 6.11 -8.74
C VAL A 169 -3.12 5.51 -8.88
N ASP A 170 -2.41 5.94 -9.91
CA ASP A 170 -1.02 5.54 -10.15
C ASP A 170 -0.08 6.75 -10.02
N PHE A 171 1.11 6.52 -9.47
CA PHE A 171 2.22 7.45 -9.52
C PHE A 171 3.24 6.97 -10.55
N GLU A 172 3.55 7.83 -11.51
CA GLU A 172 4.41 7.54 -12.65
C GLU A 172 5.61 8.47 -12.65
N VAL A 173 6.81 7.89 -12.57
CA VAL A 173 8.07 8.58 -12.85
C VAL A 173 8.44 8.29 -14.30
N LYS A 174 8.48 9.33 -15.12
CA LYS A 174 8.81 9.22 -16.54
C LYS A 174 10.01 10.09 -16.87
N ALA A 175 11.07 9.49 -17.38
CA ALA A 175 12.23 10.21 -17.91
C ALA A 175 12.21 10.12 -19.43
N PHE A 176 12.47 11.23 -20.13
CA PHE A 176 12.48 11.24 -21.59
C PHE A 176 13.43 12.28 -22.15
N CYS A 177 13.87 12.03 -23.38
CA CYS A 177 14.72 12.94 -24.14
C CYS A 177 13.87 13.69 -25.19
N ALA A 178 13.93 15.02 -25.20
CA ALA A 178 13.19 15.88 -26.13
C ALA A 178 13.95 17.20 -26.35
N GLU A 179 13.72 17.88 -27.47
CA GLU A 179 14.31 19.21 -27.71
C GLU A 179 13.59 20.28 -26.88
N ASN A 180 12.26 20.18 -26.84
CA ASN A 180 11.38 21.06 -26.06
C ASN A 180 10.43 20.23 -25.18
N PHE A 181 9.95 20.84 -24.08
CA PHE A 181 9.03 20.18 -23.15
C PHE A 181 7.67 19.85 -23.80
N GLU A 182 7.24 20.65 -24.78
CA GLU A 182 5.97 20.49 -25.49
C GLU A 182 6.03 19.44 -26.62
N GLU A 183 7.21 18.91 -26.92
CA GLU A 183 7.38 17.94 -27.99
C GLU A 183 6.72 16.59 -27.62
N LYS A 184 6.15 15.92 -28.62
CA LYS A 184 5.53 14.61 -28.41
C LYS A 184 6.59 13.59 -28.00
N ILE A 185 6.46 13.08 -26.78
CA ILE A 185 7.39 12.10 -26.21
C ILE A 185 7.36 10.79 -27.01
N HIS A 186 8.52 10.35 -27.49
CA HIS A 186 8.65 9.06 -28.16
C HIS A 186 8.84 7.91 -27.16
N LYS A 187 8.16 6.78 -27.38
CA LYS A 187 8.32 5.59 -26.52
C LYS A 187 9.76 5.05 -26.50
N ARG A 188 10.45 5.12 -27.64
CA ARG A 188 11.81 4.58 -27.81
C ARG A 188 12.88 5.23 -26.93
N ASN A 189 12.73 6.52 -26.61
CA ASN A 189 13.69 7.31 -25.83
C ASN A 189 13.11 7.79 -24.49
N SER A 190 12.07 7.11 -24.00
CA SER A 190 11.50 7.36 -22.69
C SER A 190 11.56 6.11 -21.82
N VAL A 191 11.69 6.33 -20.52
CA VAL A 191 11.65 5.34 -19.46
C VAL A 191 10.45 5.67 -18.59
N ARG A 192 9.67 4.65 -18.25
CA ARG A 192 8.48 4.78 -17.40
C ARG A 192 8.55 3.80 -16.24
N LEU A 193 8.49 4.32 -15.03
CA LEU A 193 8.50 3.56 -13.77
C LEU A 193 7.23 3.91 -12.98
N ILE A 194 6.50 2.88 -12.53
CA ILE A 194 5.30 3.08 -11.69
C ILE A 194 5.71 2.85 -10.23
N ILE A 195 5.69 3.92 -9.45
CA ILE A 195 5.97 3.89 -8.01
C ILE A 195 4.66 3.81 -7.23
N ARG A 196 4.72 3.37 -5.97
CA ARG A 196 3.55 3.40 -5.06
C ARG A 196 3.75 4.46 -4.00
N LYS A 197 2.67 5.20 -3.70
CA LYS A 197 2.56 5.98 -2.48
C LYS A 197 1.78 5.14 -1.46
N VAL A 198 2.43 4.71 -0.38
CA VAL A 198 1.85 3.86 0.67
C VAL A 198 1.71 4.65 1.97
N GLN A 199 0.68 4.37 2.76
CA GLN A 199 0.46 5.04 4.05
C GLN A 199 0.70 4.08 5.21
N TYR A 200 1.52 4.49 6.17
CA TYR A 200 1.69 3.75 7.43
C TYR A 200 0.73 4.22 8.50
N ALA A 201 0.44 3.31 9.43
CA ALA A 201 -0.38 3.63 10.59
C ALA A 201 0.23 4.77 11.43
N PRO A 202 -0.60 5.68 11.96
CA PRO A 202 -0.15 6.62 12.99
C PRO A 202 0.26 5.88 14.28
N GLU A 203 1.18 6.47 15.05
CA GLU A 203 1.77 5.83 16.23
C GLU A 203 0.83 5.72 17.42
N LYS A 204 -0.19 6.59 17.48
CA LYS A 204 -1.14 6.61 18.58
C LYS A 204 -2.37 5.79 18.18
N PRO A 205 -2.57 4.59 18.74
CA PRO A 205 -3.84 3.89 18.59
C PRO A 205 -4.93 4.73 19.25
N GLY A 206 -6.05 4.95 18.55
CA GLY A 206 -7.21 5.60 19.15
C GLY A 206 -8.05 4.63 19.98
N PRO A 207 -9.21 5.08 20.48
CA PRO A 207 -10.03 4.32 21.41
C PRO A 207 -10.63 3.06 20.76
N GLN A 208 -10.90 2.05 21.58
CA GLN A 208 -11.52 0.81 21.12
C GLN A 208 -12.90 1.08 20.49
N PRO A 209 -13.12 0.68 19.22
CA PRO A 209 -14.42 0.78 18.59
C PRO A 209 -15.46 -0.07 19.32
N MET A 210 -16.57 0.53 19.72
CA MET A 210 -17.72 -0.13 20.34
C MET A 210 -19.01 0.34 19.66
N ALA A 211 -19.91 -0.59 19.38
CA ALA A 211 -21.22 -0.30 18.82
C ALA A 211 -22.28 -1.17 19.47
N GLU A 212 -23.38 -0.55 19.89
CA GLU A 212 -24.53 -1.23 20.45
C GLU A 212 -25.81 -0.92 19.65
N THR A 213 -26.73 -1.87 19.63
CA THR A 213 -28.06 -1.67 19.09
C THR A 213 -29.08 -2.44 19.90
N THR A 214 -30.26 -1.84 20.04
CA THR A 214 -31.39 -2.43 20.74
C THR A 214 -32.54 -2.57 19.76
N ARG A 215 -33.08 -3.78 19.60
CA ARG A 215 -34.21 -4.03 18.71
C ARG A 215 -35.40 -4.61 19.46
N GLN A 216 -36.54 -3.96 19.31
CA GLN A 216 -37.84 -4.47 19.74
C GLN A 216 -38.58 -5.07 18.54
N PHE A 217 -39.32 -6.15 18.75
CA PHE A 217 -40.05 -6.85 17.69
C PHE A 217 -41.55 -6.68 17.91
N LEU A 218 -42.34 -6.52 16.84
CA LEU A 218 -43.80 -6.31 16.89
C LEU A 218 -44.62 -7.40 17.64
N MET A 219 -44.02 -8.54 18.01
CA MET A 219 -44.65 -9.63 18.76
C MET A 219 -43.82 -10.07 19.99
N SER A 220 -42.97 -9.18 20.50
CA SER A 220 -42.20 -9.37 21.73
C SER A 220 -42.08 -8.02 22.42
N ASP A 221 -42.66 -7.88 23.61
CA ASP A 221 -42.64 -6.65 24.40
C ASP A 221 -41.28 -6.38 25.05
N LYS A 222 -40.34 -7.33 24.92
CA LYS A 222 -38.98 -7.25 25.45
C LYS A 222 -37.94 -7.06 24.33
N PRO A 223 -36.85 -6.31 24.60
CA PRO A 223 -35.81 -6.00 23.61
C PRO A 223 -34.75 -7.10 23.44
N LEU A 224 -34.11 -7.13 22.26
CA LEU A 224 -32.85 -7.81 22.00
C LEU A 224 -31.73 -6.76 21.96
N HIS A 225 -30.76 -6.87 22.85
CA HIS A 225 -29.58 -6.01 22.87
C HIS A 225 -28.40 -6.75 22.23
N LEU A 226 -27.75 -6.11 21.26
CA LEU A 226 -26.52 -6.56 20.64
C LEU A 226 -25.47 -5.47 20.83
N GLU A 227 -24.38 -5.84 21.47
CA GLU A 227 -23.19 -5.02 21.65
C GLU A 227 -22.02 -5.75 21.01
N ALA A 228 -21.17 -5.01 20.31
CA ALA A 228 -19.93 -5.53 19.80
C ALA A 228 -18.80 -4.52 20.04
N SER A 229 -17.58 -5.02 20.23
CA SER A 229 -16.38 -4.20 20.38
C SER A 229 -15.16 -4.86 19.73
N LEU A 230 -14.21 -4.04 19.32
CA LEU A 230 -12.91 -4.46 18.77
C LEU A 230 -11.81 -4.24 19.82
N ASP A 231 -10.75 -5.05 19.77
CA ASP A 231 -9.60 -4.90 20.67
C ASP A 231 -8.74 -3.67 20.34
N LYS A 232 -8.73 -3.25 19.08
CA LYS A 232 -7.97 -2.09 18.56
C LYS A 232 -8.78 -1.32 17.53
N GLU A 233 -8.43 -0.06 17.30
CA GLU A 233 -8.95 0.73 16.18
C GLU A 233 -8.15 0.51 14.88
N ILE A 234 -6.83 0.32 15.02
CA ILE A 234 -5.89 0.17 13.92
C ILE A 234 -5.38 -1.26 13.90
N TYR A 235 -5.47 -1.91 12.75
CA TYR A 235 -4.92 -3.23 12.49
C TYR A 235 -3.94 -3.20 11.33
N TYR A 236 -2.95 -4.08 11.37
CA TYR A 236 -2.01 -4.27 10.29
C TYR A 236 -2.46 -5.35 9.31
N HIS A 237 -1.99 -5.26 8.06
CA HIS A 237 -2.21 -6.33 7.08
C HIS A 237 -1.65 -7.66 7.60
N GLY A 238 -2.50 -8.71 7.60
CA GLY A 238 -2.18 -10.03 8.13
C GLY A 238 -2.35 -10.19 9.65
N GLU A 239 -2.66 -9.12 10.37
CA GLU A 239 -2.97 -9.21 11.80
C GLU A 239 -4.40 -9.75 12.04
N PRO A 240 -4.60 -10.68 13.00
CA PRO A 240 -5.92 -11.16 13.36
C PRO A 240 -6.74 -10.08 14.10
N ILE A 241 -7.99 -9.90 13.69
CA ILE A 241 -8.95 -8.95 14.28
C ILE A 241 -9.81 -9.69 15.30
N SER A 242 -9.78 -9.26 16.57
CA SER A 242 -10.61 -9.84 17.62
C SER A 242 -11.90 -9.04 17.79
N VAL A 243 -13.04 -9.71 17.59
CA VAL A 243 -14.38 -9.12 17.68
C VAL A 243 -15.11 -9.70 18.88
N ASN A 244 -15.30 -8.88 19.91
CA ASN A 244 -16.11 -9.24 21.07
C ASN A 244 -17.59 -9.04 20.72
N VAL A 245 -18.41 -10.06 20.90
CA VAL A 245 -19.85 -10.01 20.66
C VAL A 245 -20.59 -10.35 21.94
N HIS A 246 -21.37 -9.39 22.42
CA HIS A 246 -22.24 -9.54 23.59
C HIS A 246 -23.71 -9.42 23.18
N VAL A 247 -24.51 -10.43 23.50
CA VAL A 247 -25.93 -10.47 23.16
C VAL A 247 -26.73 -10.68 24.43
N THR A 248 -27.61 -9.73 24.75
CA THR A 248 -28.58 -9.86 25.84
C THR A 248 -29.98 -10.03 25.24
N ASN A 249 -30.45 -11.28 25.20
CA ASN A 249 -31.72 -11.63 24.59
C ASN A 249 -32.84 -11.67 25.63
N ASN A 250 -33.51 -10.55 25.87
CA ASN A 250 -34.69 -10.52 26.73
C ASN A 250 -35.97 -10.94 25.99
N THR A 251 -35.90 -11.22 24.68
CA THR A 251 -37.05 -11.54 23.85
C THR A 251 -37.56 -12.96 24.06
N ASN A 252 -38.72 -13.27 23.48
CA ASN A 252 -39.25 -14.63 23.36
C ASN A 252 -38.73 -15.40 22.12
N LYS A 253 -37.80 -14.82 21.36
CA LYS A 253 -37.24 -15.39 20.13
C LYS A 253 -35.86 -15.96 20.36
N THR A 254 -35.43 -16.87 19.49
CA THR A 254 -34.12 -17.51 19.55
C THR A 254 -33.23 -16.95 18.45
N VAL A 255 -31.99 -16.60 18.77
CA VAL A 255 -30.98 -16.31 17.74
C VAL A 255 -30.48 -17.64 17.19
N LYS A 256 -30.65 -17.89 15.89
CA LYS A 256 -30.27 -19.14 15.22
C LYS A 256 -28.80 -19.18 14.84
N LYS A 257 -28.25 -18.04 14.39
CA LYS A 257 -26.88 -17.92 13.87
C LYS A 257 -26.32 -16.54 14.12
N ILE A 258 -25.00 -16.46 14.25
CA ILE A 258 -24.23 -15.23 14.34
C ILE A 258 -23.27 -15.19 13.16
N LYS A 259 -23.35 -14.14 12.35
CA LYS A 259 -22.50 -13.94 11.17
C LYS A 259 -21.64 -12.70 11.36
N ILE A 260 -20.33 -12.86 11.23
CA ILE A 260 -19.36 -11.77 11.34
C ILE A 260 -18.68 -11.64 10.00
N SER A 261 -18.61 -10.42 9.48
CA SER A 261 -17.95 -10.15 8.20
C SER A 261 -17.13 -8.88 8.27
N VAL A 262 -15.87 -8.95 7.85
CA VAL A 262 -15.04 -7.79 7.55
C VAL A 262 -15.37 -7.34 6.13
N ARG A 263 -15.74 -6.07 5.96
CA ARG A 263 -16.14 -5.50 4.66
C ARG A 263 -15.25 -4.33 4.31
N GLN A 264 -14.72 -4.36 3.10
CA GLN A 264 -14.07 -3.24 2.46
C GLN A 264 -15.11 -2.45 1.68
N TYR A 265 -15.09 -1.14 1.87
CA TYR A 265 -15.86 -0.17 1.11
C TYR A 265 -14.88 0.66 0.30
N ALA A 266 -15.10 0.74 -1.00
CA ALA A 266 -14.31 1.59 -1.89
C ALA A 266 -15.24 2.55 -2.62
N ASP A 267 -15.16 3.82 -2.23
CA ASP A 267 -15.98 4.90 -2.76
C ASP A 267 -15.19 5.66 -3.83
N ILE A 268 -15.61 5.53 -5.10
CA ILE A 268 -15.07 6.34 -6.19
C ILE A 268 -15.73 7.72 -6.11
N CYS A 269 -14.90 8.74 -5.88
CA CYS A 269 -15.36 10.12 -5.70
C CYS A 269 -15.16 10.98 -6.97
N LEU A 270 -14.48 10.44 -7.99
CA LEU A 270 -14.14 11.16 -9.21
C LEU A 270 -14.94 10.64 -10.42
N PHE A 271 -15.47 11.56 -11.23
CA PHE A 271 -16.27 11.34 -12.45
C PHE A 271 -17.63 10.65 -12.26
N ASN A 272 -17.63 9.40 -11.79
CA ASN A 272 -18.85 8.65 -11.51
C ASN A 272 -18.81 8.16 -10.07
N THR A 273 -19.78 8.60 -9.27
CA THR A 273 -19.83 8.20 -7.86
C THR A 273 -20.37 6.78 -7.76
N ALA A 274 -19.49 5.86 -7.42
CA ALA A 274 -19.81 4.44 -7.26
C ALA A 274 -19.22 3.94 -5.94
N GLN A 275 -20.01 3.18 -5.19
CA GLN A 275 -19.58 2.51 -3.97
C GLN A 275 -19.48 1.01 -4.23
N TYR A 276 -18.27 0.47 -4.09
CA TYR A 276 -18.03 -0.97 -4.09
C TYR A 276 -17.99 -1.49 -2.66
N LYS A 277 -18.64 -2.62 -2.43
CA LYS A 277 -18.74 -3.25 -1.12
C LYS A 277 -18.36 -4.71 -1.22
N CYS A 278 -17.21 -5.06 -0.66
CA CYS A 278 -16.62 -6.38 -0.78
C CYS A 278 -16.39 -7.00 0.60
N PRO A 279 -16.98 -8.16 0.93
CA PRO A 279 -16.63 -8.88 2.15
C PRO A 279 -15.25 -9.52 1.97
N VAL A 280 -14.27 -9.11 2.76
CA VAL A 280 -12.88 -9.60 2.70
C VAL A 280 -12.61 -10.75 3.68
N ALA A 281 -13.38 -10.87 4.75
CA ALA A 281 -13.37 -12.03 5.62
C ALA A 281 -14.77 -12.28 6.14
N MET A 282 -15.15 -13.54 6.33
CA MET A 282 -16.44 -13.91 6.87
C MET A 282 -16.27 -15.13 7.77
N GLU A 283 -16.91 -15.07 8.93
CA GLU A 283 -16.99 -16.16 9.88
C GLU A 283 -18.47 -16.32 10.25
N GLU A 284 -19.01 -17.52 10.06
CA GLU A 284 -20.39 -17.85 10.43
C GLU A 284 -20.34 -18.88 11.56
N SER A 285 -21.10 -18.61 12.62
CA SER A 285 -21.23 -19.50 13.75
C SER A 285 -22.69 -19.91 13.97
N ASP A 286 -22.89 -21.18 14.25
CA ASP A 286 -24.17 -21.79 14.63
C ASP A 286 -24.45 -21.65 16.14
N ASP A 287 -23.81 -20.68 16.82
CA ASP A 287 -24.09 -20.36 18.22
C ASP A 287 -25.55 -19.89 18.38
N ILE A 288 -26.28 -20.55 19.29
CA ILE A 288 -27.69 -20.31 19.55
C ILE A 288 -27.83 -19.52 20.84
N VAL A 289 -28.57 -18.39 20.79
CA VAL A 289 -28.93 -17.63 22.00
C VAL A 289 -30.41 -17.88 22.32
N ALA A 290 -30.65 -18.62 23.38
CA ALA A 290 -31.98 -18.95 23.86
C ALA A 290 -32.77 -17.70 24.30
N PRO A 291 -34.12 -17.77 24.37
CA PRO A 291 -34.93 -16.72 24.94
C PRO A 291 -34.55 -16.43 26.40
N SER A 292 -34.52 -15.15 26.79
CA SER A 292 -34.15 -14.70 28.15
C SER A 292 -32.74 -15.12 28.60
N ALA A 293 -31.80 -15.30 27.66
CA ALA A 293 -30.41 -15.65 27.94
C ALA A 293 -29.43 -14.57 27.48
N THR A 294 -28.26 -14.55 28.10
CA THR A 294 -27.12 -13.72 27.67
C THR A 294 -26.06 -14.60 27.01
N PHE A 295 -25.34 -14.03 26.06
CA PHE A 295 -24.26 -14.69 25.32
C PHE A 295 -23.08 -13.74 25.18
N CYS A 296 -21.87 -14.27 25.34
CA CYS A 296 -20.64 -13.51 25.16
C CYS A 296 -19.60 -14.43 24.52
N LYS A 297 -19.03 -14.03 23.38
CA LYS A 297 -17.98 -14.77 22.69
C LYS A 297 -17.09 -13.83 21.90
N VAL A 298 -15.82 -14.19 21.80
CA VAL A 298 -14.82 -13.50 20.99
C VAL A 298 -14.59 -14.31 19.73
N TYR A 299 -14.63 -13.63 18.57
CA TYR A 299 -14.36 -14.21 17.26
C TYR A 299 -13.11 -13.59 16.66
N THR A 300 -12.42 -14.31 15.77
CA THR A 300 -11.14 -13.87 15.22
C THR A 300 -11.14 -13.98 13.71
N LEU A 301 -11.07 -12.85 13.01
CA LEU A 301 -11.07 -12.79 11.56
C LEU A 301 -9.76 -12.21 11.04
N THR A 302 -9.18 -12.81 10.00
CA THR A 302 -7.95 -12.29 9.38
C THR A 302 -8.19 -11.96 7.90
N PRO A 303 -8.23 -10.67 7.51
CA PRO A 303 -8.48 -10.28 6.12
C PRO A 303 -7.22 -10.44 5.26
N PHE A 304 -7.12 -11.56 4.53
CA PHE A 304 -6.02 -11.81 3.59
C PHE A 304 -6.44 -11.61 2.13
N LEU A 305 -5.58 -10.97 1.33
CA LEU A 305 -5.80 -10.88 -0.13
C LEU A 305 -5.85 -12.25 -0.79
N ALA A 306 -5.04 -13.21 -0.33
CA ALA A 306 -4.97 -14.57 -0.88
C ALA A 306 -6.35 -15.25 -0.99
N ASN A 307 -7.24 -15.02 -0.01
CA ASN A 307 -8.58 -15.61 0.03
C ASN A 307 -9.62 -14.86 -0.83
N ASN A 308 -9.23 -13.72 -1.40
CA ASN A 308 -10.15 -12.78 -2.05
C ASN A 308 -9.73 -12.42 -3.48
N ARG A 309 -8.72 -13.09 -4.04
CA ARG A 309 -8.16 -12.77 -5.37
C ARG A 309 -9.17 -12.83 -6.52
N GLU A 310 -10.26 -13.58 -6.37
CA GLU A 310 -11.28 -13.73 -7.41
C GLU A 310 -12.44 -12.72 -7.27
N LYS A 311 -12.44 -11.89 -6.22
CA LYS A 311 -13.55 -10.98 -5.93
C LYS A 311 -13.45 -9.70 -6.75
N ARG A 312 -14.55 -9.35 -7.43
CA ARG A 312 -14.69 -8.09 -8.18
C ARG A 312 -14.78 -6.88 -7.25
N GLY A 313 -14.25 -5.74 -7.68
CA GLY A 313 -14.45 -4.44 -7.03
C GLY A 313 -13.68 -4.31 -5.71
N LEU A 314 -12.70 -5.18 -5.50
CA LEU A 314 -11.79 -5.13 -4.36
C LEU A 314 -10.73 -4.06 -4.61
N ALA A 315 -10.53 -3.15 -3.66
CA ALA A 315 -9.46 -2.17 -3.69
C ALA A 315 -8.15 -2.80 -3.18
N LEU A 316 -7.10 -2.63 -3.97
CA LEU A 316 -5.74 -3.12 -3.75
C LEU A 316 -4.78 -1.94 -3.68
N ASP A 317 -3.65 -2.08 -2.98
CA ASP A 317 -2.59 -1.08 -2.96
C ASP A 317 -1.63 -1.16 -4.18
N GLY A 318 -1.87 -2.12 -5.08
CA GLY A 318 -1.04 -2.42 -6.22
C GLY A 318 -1.79 -3.26 -7.26
N LYS A 319 -1.05 -3.79 -8.23
CA LYS A 319 -1.62 -4.65 -9.28
C LYS A 319 -1.68 -6.09 -8.78
N LEU A 320 -2.81 -6.76 -8.98
CA LEU A 320 -3.06 -8.14 -8.55
C LEU A 320 -1.95 -9.14 -8.98
N LYS A 321 -1.25 -8.86 -10.09
CA LYS A 321 -0.16 -9.71 -10.61
C LYS A 321 1.13 -9.64 -9.80
N HIS A 322 1.34 -8.61 -8.98
CA HIS A 322 2.56 -8.46 -8.21
C HIS A 322 2.45 -9.20 -6.88
N GLU A 323 3.54 -9.85 -6.48
CA GLU A 323 3.62 -10.61 -5.22
C GLU A 323 3.48 -9.73 -3.98
N ASP A 324 3.95 -8.49 -4.07
CA ASP A 324 3.97 -7.48 -3.00
C ASP A 324 2.68 -6.65 -2.90
N THR A 325 1.58 -7.13 -3.47
CA THR A 325 0.27 -6.46 -3.44
C THR A 325 -0.56 -6.95 -2.26
N ASN A 326 -1.14 -6.02 -1.51
CA ASN A 326 -2.04 -6.27 -0.40
C ASN A 326 -3.42 -5.64 -0.67
N LEU A 327 -4.33 -5.82 0.28
CA LEU A 327 -5.57 -5.04 0.31
C LEU A 327 -5.23 -3.55 0.44
N ALA A 328 -5.99 -2.68 -0.21
CA ALA A 328 -5.77 -1.24 -0.08
C ALA A 328 -5.89 -0.81 1.39
N SER A 329 -4.97 0.04 1.84
CA SER A 329 -5.03 0.57 3.21
C SER A 329 -6.17 1.59 3.35
N SER A 330 -6.70 1.76 4.55
CA SER A 330 -7.73 2.78 4.85
C SER A 330 -7.23 4.17 4.48
N THR A 331 -8.04 4.95 3.77
CA THR A 331 -7.71 6.32 3.40
C THR A 331 -7.94 7.25 4.58
N LEU A 332 -6.88 7.84 5.13
CA LEU A 332 -7.00 8.86 6.17
C LEU A 332 -7.29 10.22 5.56
N LEU A 333 -8.46 10.79 5.88
CA LEU A 333 -8.88 12.11 5.43
C LEU A 333 -8.30 13.18 6.37
N ARG A 334 -7.51 14.11 5.82
CA ARG A 334 -7.14 15.33 6.56
C ARG A 334 -8.34 16.29 6.62
N GLU A 335 -8.50 16.97 7.75
CA GLU A 335 -9.51 18.02 7.91
C GLU A 335 -9.25 19.14 6.87
N GLY A 336 -10.26 19.44 6.04
CA GLY A 336 -10.16 20.42 4.95
C GLY A 336 -9.72 19.86 3.58
N ALA A 337 -9.40 18.57 3.47
CA ALA A 337 -9.12 17.95 2.17
C ALA A 337 -10.40 17.73 1.36
N SER A 338 -10.40 18.13 0.09
CA SER A 338 -11.48 17.83 -0.84
C SER A 338 -11.53 16.32 -1.13
N LYS A 339 -12.67 15.69 -0.83
CA LYS A 339 -12.91 14.26 -1.11
C LYS A 339 -12.76 13.91 -2.59
N GLU A 340 -13.01 14.87 -3.47
CA GLU A 340 -12.89 14.68 -4.91
C GLU A 340 -11.43 14.52 -5.35
N ILE A 341 -10.46 15.10 -4.63
CA ILE A 341 -9.03 15.02 -4.99
C ILE A 341 -8.46 13.61 -4.72
N LEU A 342 -9.12 12.82 -3.88
CA LEU A 342 -8.59 11.53 -3.41
C LEU A 342 -8.87 10.35 -4.36
N GLY A 343 -9.70 10.55 -5.39
CA GLY A 343 -10.02 9.49 -6.36
C GLY A 343 -10.87 8.38 -5.75
N ILE A 344 -10.23 7.42 -5.05
CA ILE A 344 -10.87 6.27 -4.38
C ILE A 344 -10.64 6.38 -2.88
N ILE A 345 -11.72 6.41 -2.11
CA ILE A 345 -11.67 6.37 -0.65
C ILE A 345 -11.94 4.94 -0.19
N VAL A 346 -10.98 4.35 0.53
CA VAL A 346 -11.09 2.99 1.06
C VAL A 346 -11.36 3.05 2.56
N SER A 347 -12.37 2.32 3.02
CA SER A 347 -12.68 2.16 4.44
C SER A 347 -13.08 0.73 4.77
N TYR A 348 -12.86 0.32 6.02
CA TYR A 348 -13.18 -1.02 6.50
C TYR A 348 -14.16 -0.97 7.66
N LYS A 349 -15.07 -1.94 7.67
CA LYS A 349 -15.98 -2.14 8.80
C LYS A 349 -16.14 -3.62 9.12
N VAL A 350 -16.15 -3.95 10.40
CA VAL A 350 -16.64 -5.23 10.90
C VAL A 350 -18.16 -5.14 11.02
N LYS A 351 -18.88 -6.07 10.40
CA LYS A 351 -20.33 -6.20 10.54
C LYS A 351 -20.65 -7.47 11.32
N VAL A 352 -21.33 -7.31 12.45
CA VAL A 352 -21.89 -8.42 13.24
C VAL A 352 -23.38 -8.47 12.95
N LYS A 353 -23.88 -9.64 12.54
CA LYS A 353 -25.28 -9.86 12.14
C LYS A 353 -25.85 -11.08 12.86
N LEU A 354 -26.88 -10.86 13.67
CA LEU A 354 -27.68 -11.89 14.32
C LEU A 354 -28.86 -12.30 13.44
N VAL A 355 -29.02 -13.60 13.21
CA VAL A 355 -30.17 -14.17 12.51
C VAL A 355 -31.19 -14.65 13.55
N VAL A 356 -32.28 -13.91 13.71
CA VAL A 356 -33.30 -14.20 14.73
C VAL A 356 -34.45 -15.01 14.13
N SER A 357 -34.88 -16.07 14.84
CA SER A 357 -36.04 -16.86 14.46
C SER A 357 -37.34 -16.07 14.63
N ARG A 358 -38.26 -16.16 13.67
CA ARG A 358 -39.61 -15.60 13.83
C ARG A 358 -40.56 -16.72 14.27
N GLY A 359 -41.10 -16.63 15.49
CA GLY A 359 -42.19 -17.50 15.94
C GLY A 359 -43.51 -17.17 15.24
N GLY A 360 -44.12 -18.16 14.57
CA GLY A 360 -45.41 -18.07 13.86
C GLY A 360 -45.65 -19.21 12.86
N LEU A 361 -46.90 -19.41 12.42
CA LEU A 361 -47.39 -20.54 11.59
C LEU A 361 -46.96 -20.48 10.09
N LEU A 362 -46.40 -19.36 9.61
CA LEU A 362 -45.97 -19.15 8.21
C LEU A 362 -44.44 -19.17 8.11
N GLY A 363 -43.86 -20.37 8.21
CA GLY A 363 -42.42 -20.62 8.42
C GLY A 363 -41.40 -19.84 7.56
N ASP A 364 -40.22 -19.68 8.14
CA ASP A 364 -38.85 -19.48 7.62
C ASP A 364 -38.55 -18.58 6.39
N LEU A 365 -39.52 -17.86 5.81
CA LEU A 365 -39.33 -17.09 4.57
C LEU A 365 -38.83 -15.65 4.76
N ALA A 366 -38.79 -15.11 5.98
CA ALA A 366 -38.27 -13.78 6.27
C ALA A 366 -37.60 -13.71 7.66
N SER A 367 -36.27 -13.76 7.70
CA SER A 367 -35.49 -13.56 8.93
C SER A 367 -35.50 -12.09 9.35
N SER A 368 -35.69 -11.82 10.65
CA SER A 368 -35.57 -10.46 11.19
C SER A 368 -34.17 -10.28 11.74
N ASP A 369 -33.26 -9.84 10.87
CA ASP A 369 -31.84 -9.77 11.23
C ASP A 369 -31.51 -8.48 11.98
N VAL A 370 -30.71 -8.59 13.03
CA VAL A 370 -30.16 -7.45 13.78
C VAL A 370 -28.68 -7.34 13.47
N ALA A 371 -28.17 -6.14 13.19
CA ALA A 371 -26.76 -5.98 12.87
C ALA A 371 -26.19 -4.67 13.40
N VAL A 372 -24.91 -4.70 13.74
CA VAL A 372 -24.08 -3.52 14.05
C VAL A 372 -22.87 -3.50 13.13
N GLU A 373 -22.34 -2.32 12.85
CA GLU A 373 -21.11 -2.13 12.06
C GLU A 373 -20.12 -1.30 12.86
N LEU A 374 -18.88 -1.78 12.99
CA LEU A 374 -17.78 -1.11 13.68
C LEU A 374 -16.73 -0.69 12.65
N PRO A 375 -16.42 0.61 12.51
CA PRO A 375 -15.33 1.05 11.67
C PRO A 375 -13.98 0.70 12.31
N PHE A 376 -13.00 0.38 11.47
CA PHE A 376 -11.60 0.24 11.87
C PHE A 376 -10.68 0.65 10.73
N THR A 377 -9.41 0.85 11.06
CA THR A 377 -8.37 1.31 10.14
C THR A 377 -7.42 0.16 9.83
N LEU A 378 -7.28 -0.21 8.55
CA LEU A 378 -6.35 -1.25 8.10
C LEU A 378 -5.17 -0.59 7.37
N MET A 379 -3.95 -0.76 7.85
CA MET A 379 -2.77 -0.08 7.28
C MET A 379 -1.52 -0.95 7.29
N HIS A 380 -0.45 -0.48 6.66
CA HIS A 380 0.85 -1.12 6.77
C HIS A 380 1.53 -0.75 8.10
N PRO A 381 2.27 -1.70 8.72
CA PRO A 381 3.09 -1.40 9.87
C PRO A 381 4.22 -0.45 9.45
N LYS A 382 4.56 0.49 10.34
CA LYS A 382 5.80 1.26 10.16
C LYS A 382 6.97 0.27 10.22
N PRO A 383 7.88 0.25 9.22
CA PRO A 383 9.13 -0.48 9.34
C PRO A 383 9.88 0.11 10.52
N VAL A 384 10.54 -0.77 11.27
CA VAL A 384 11.40 -0.35 12.38
C VAL A 384 12.71 0.18 11.76
N GLU A 385 12.70 1.40 11.24
CA GLU A 385 13.92 2.08 10.79
C GLU A 385 14.54 2.90 11.95
N GLU A 386 15.72 2.44 12.39
CA GLU A 386 16.88 3.21 12.90
C GLU A 386 16.71 4.30 13.99
N SER A 387 15.61 4.39 14.73
CA SER A 387 15.59 5.28 15.91
C SER A 387 16.50 4.81 17.06
N LEU A 388 16.98 3.56 17.03
CA LEU A 388 17.92 3.02 18.01
C LEU A 388 19.38 3.50 17.84
N TYR A 389 19.73 4.16 16.73
CA TYR A 389 21.10 4.63 16.48
C TYR A 389 21.32 6.11 16.82
N LYS A 390 20.27 6.90 17.04
CA LYS A 390 20.44 8.30 17.51
C LYS A 390 20.78 8.37 18.99
N ASP A 391 20.18 7.53 19.83
CA ASP A 391 20.42 7.57 21.28
C ASP A 391 21.76 6.94 21.70
N ALA A 392 22.34 6.06 20.87
CA ALA A 392 23.63 5.42 21.16
C ALA A 392 24.86 6.29 20.83
N LEU A 393 24.70 7.35 20.02
CA LEU A 393 25.80 8.24 19.61
C LEU A 393 26.01 9.42 20.57
N GLU A 394 25.09 9.69 21.51
CA GLU A 394 25.21 10.80 22.47
C GLU A 394 25.89 10.41 23.81
N THR A 395 26.25 9.14 24.02
CA THR A 395 26.81 8.69 25.32
C THR A 395 28.22 8.08 25.29
N ALA A 396 28.93 8.11 24.17
CA ALA A 396 30.33 7.69 24.13
C ALA A 396 31.28 8.91 24.24
N PRO A 397 32.25 8.92 25.19
CA PRO A 397 33.24 9.99 25.25
C PRO A 397 34.12 9.95 24.00
N ILE A 398 34.35 11.13 23.43
CA ILE A 398 35.20 11.37 22.25
C ILE A 398 36.64 10.97 22.61
N ASP A 399 37.04 9.76 22.25
CA ASP A 399 38.44 9.35 22.29
C ASP A 399 39.07 9.60 20.92
N THR A 400 40.13 10.39 20.92
CA THR A 400 40.70 11.09 19.75
C THR A 400 41.64 10.24 18.91
N ASN A 401 41.43 8.92 18.84
CA ASN A 401 42.26 8.02 18.04
C ASN A 401 41.46 6.84 17.48
N LEU A 402 40.72 7.04 16.39
CA LEU A 402 40.14 5.93 15.63
C LEU A 402 40.30 6.20 14.13
N ILE A 403 41.25 5.45 13.58
CA ILE A 403 41.38 4.94 12.20
C ILE A 403 40.12 5.20 11.37
N GLU A 404 40.28 5.91 10.25
CA GLU A 404 39.31 5.96 9.15
C GLU A 404 38.97 4.53 8.74
N PHE A 405 37.86 4.00 9.22
CA PHE A 405 37.25 2.81 8.65
C PHE A 405 36.64 3.24 7.32
N ASP A 406 37.43 3.11 6.27
CA ASP A 406 36.97 2.96 4.89
C ASP A 406 35.94 1.81 4.87
N THR A 407 34.67 2.13 5.14
CA THR A 407 33.58 1.19 4.94
C THR A 407 33.50 0.99 3.44
N ASN A 408 34.02 -0.14 2.94
CA ASN A 408 33.96 -0.57 1.54
C ASN A 408 32.70 -0.01 0.84
N ASP A 409 32.93 0.99 0.01
CA ASP A 409 31.94 1.89 -0.59
C ASP A 409 31.12 1.23 -1.74
N ASP A 410 31.23 -0.08 -1.94
CA ASP A 410 30.93 -0.75 -3.22
C ASP A 410 29.66 -1.61 -3.26
N ASP A 411 28.98 -1.85 -2.13
CA ASP A 411 27.87 -2.83 -2.04
C ASP A 411 26.50 -2.30 -2.52
N ILE A 412 26.46 -1.52 -3.60
CA ILE A 412 25.20 -1.23 -4.33
C ILE A 412 24.91 -2.38 -5.29
N ILE A 413 23.79 -3.08 -5.08
CA ILE A 413 23.28 -4.10 -5.98
C ILE A 413 22.19 -3.48 -6.85
N PHE A 414 22.40 -3.52 -8.17
CA PHE A 414 21.39 -3.09 -9.13
C PHE A 414 20.41 -4.22 -9.43
N GLU A 415 19.13 -3.94 -9.26
CA GLU A 415 18.02 -4.82 -9.59
C GLU A 415 17.14 -4.17 -10.66
N ASP A 416 16.44 -4.99 -11.45
CA ASP A 416 15.42 -4.45 -12.35
C ASP A 416 14.29 -3.80 -11.55
N PHE A 417 13.68 -2.74 -12.09
CA PHE A 417 12.52 -2.12 -11.48
C PHE A 417 11.25 -2.99 -11.59
N ALA A 418 11.21 -3.93 -12.54
CA ALA A 418 10.11 -4.86 -12.67
C ALA A 418 9.80 -5.59 -11.35
N ARG A 419 8.55 -5.56 -10.91
CA ARG A 419 8.11 -6.26 -9.69
C ARG A 419 7.98 -7.75 -9.97
N GLN A 420 8.29 -8.56 -8.97
CA GLN A 420 8.13 -10.01 -9.06
C GLN A 420 6.65 -10.35 -9.29
N ARG A 421 6.41 -11.16 -10.32
CA ARG A 421 5.08 -11.61 -10.69
C ARG A 421 4.72 -12.86 -9.89
N LEU A 422 3.46 -12.96 -9.51
CA LEU A 422 2.92 -14.18 -8.91
C LEU A 422 2.93 -15.34 -9.91
N ILE A 423 3.40 -16.50 -9.45
CA ILE A 423 3.40 -17.74 -10.21
C ILE A 423 1.94 -18.09 -10.57
N GLY A 424 1.63 -18.17 -11.88
CA GLY A 424 0.31 -18.55 -12.39
C GLY A 424 -0.67 -17.41 -12.68
N ALA A 425 -0.26 -16.14 -12.58
CA ALA A 425 -1.07 -15.04 -13.10
C ALA A 425 -1.13 -15.10 -14.65
N LYS A 426 -2.33 -15.00 -15.23
CA LYS A 426 -2.50 -14.95 -16.70
C LYS A 426 -1.79 -13.72 -17.26
N ASP A 427 -1.07 -13.91 -18.37
CA ASP A 427 -0.51 -12.81 -19.14
C ASP A 427 -1.63 -12.01 -19.79
N ASP A 428 -1.83 -10.78 -19.31
CA ASP A 428 -2.46 -9.76 -20.14
C ASP A 428 -1.41 -9.30 -21.17
N LYS A 429 -1.81 -9.24 -22.44
CA LYS A 429 -0.97 -8.90 -23.61
C LYS A 429 -0.25 -7.54 -23.53
N GLU A 430 -0.42 -6.78 -22.45
CA GLU A 430 0.05 -5.40 -22.35
C GLU A 430 1.57 -5.26 -22.18
N GLU A 431 2.31 -6.26 -21.70
CA GLU A 431 3.78 -6.15 -21.59
C GLU A 431 4.54 -6.49 -22.89
N GLU A 432 3.86 -7.02 -23.92
CA GLU A 432 4.47 -7.11 -25.26
C GLU A 432 4.48 -5.76 -26.01
N GLU A 433 3.77 -4.73 -25.48
CA GLU A 433 3.75 -3.36 -26.02
C GLU A 433 4.44 -2.29 -25.13
N GLU A 434 5.10 -2.70 -24.02
CA GLU A 434 5.82 -1.79 -23.08
C GLU A 434 7.33 -1.60 -23.39
#